data_AF-A0A364N5M9-F1
#
_entry.id   AF-A0A364N5M9-F1
#
_cell.length_a   1.000
_cell.length_b   1.000
_cell.length_c   1.000
_cell.angle_alpha   90.00
_cell.angle_beta   90.00
_cell.angle_gamma   90.00
#
_symmetry.space_group_name_H-M   'P 1'
#
loop_
_entity.id
_entity.type
_entity.pdbx_description
1 polymer ?
#
loop_
_entity_poly.entity_id
_entity_poly.type
_entity_poly.pdbx_seq_one_letter_code
_entity_poly.pdbx_strand_id
1 'polypeptide(L)'
;MSTTDPKQKIEKSKYITGAYTVSNILRSEEHIDSTLTAFLSWLDKFASEKKAMDLDKYITYATFDVIGEIVFSAPFGFLERGVDIGNAISNSLALNAYIAVAGYFRWLNIALLANPVMTYMSLLPMGHLFDTVKTVLAERGKNLNARYDAVQYWLKQHEKHPDKLSMREINTQALAAVGAGSDTVSGGIQSFIYHMIRHPDAWARAQEEVLGRMAEGSCKGAVVSYADAMELR
;
A
#
# COMPACT_ATOMS: atom_id res chain seq x y z
N MET A 1 -15.92 2.22 -2.86
CA MET A 1 -17.32 2.60 -3.19
C MET A 1 -18.16 1.34 -3.32
N SER A 2 -19.33 1.27 -2.66
CA SER A 2 -20.23 0.11 -2.71
C SER A 2 -21.40 0.24 -3.69
N THR A 3 -21.39 1.26 -4.56
CA THR A 3 -22.43 1.44 -5.58
C THR A 3 -22.28 0.44 -6.72
N THR A 4 -23.40 -0.09 -7.20
CA THR A 4 -23.49 -0.99 -8.36
C THR A 4 -23.87 -0.23 -9.64
N ASP A 5 -24.19 1.06 -9.56
CA ASP A 5 -24.52 1.90 -10.72
C ASP A 5 -23.24 2.52 -11.31
N PRO A 6 -22.91 2.25 -12.59
CA PRO A 6 -21.76 2.83 -13.26
C PRO A 6 -21.75 4.36 -13.27
N LYS A 7 -22.91 5.03 -13.41
CA LYS A 7 -22.98 6.50 -13.44
C LYS A 7 -22.59 7.10 -12.10
N GLN A 8 -23.15 6.56 -11.02
CA GLN A 8 -22.79 6.97 -9.66
C GLN A 8 -21.33 6.69 -9.34
N LYS A 9 -20.79 5.55 -9.80
CA LYS A 9 -19.36 5.23 -9.66
C LYS A 9 -18.51 6.30 -10.33
N ILE A 10 -18.80 6.66 -11.58
CA ILE A 10 -18.06 7.69 -12.32
C ILE A 10 -18.12 9.03 -11.61
N GLU A 11 -19.31 9.44 -11.13
CA GLU A 11 -19.48 10.69 -10.40
C GLU A 11 -18.62 10.72 -9.13
N LYS A 12 -18.72 9.67 -8.30
CA LYS A 12 -17.99 9.57 -7.03
C LYS A 12 -16.47 9.45 -7.22
N SER A 13 -16.02 8.74 -8.26
CA SER A 13 -14.59 8.62 -8.58
C SER A 13 -13.91 9.99 -8.72
N LYS A 14 -14.60 11.02 -9.25
CA LYS A 14 -14.03 12.36 -9.44
C LYS A 14 -13.49 12.98 -8.15
N TYR A 15 -14.12 12.66 -7.01
CA TYR A 15 -13.73 13.17 -5.70
C TYR A 15 -12.66 12.32 -5.01
N ILE A 16 -12.32 11.16 -5.58
CA ILE A 16 -11.39 10.19 -5.00
C ILE A 16 -10.08 10.15 -5.80
N THR A 17 -10.17 10.15 -7.12
CA THR A 17 -9.03 9.86 -8.02
C THR A 17 -7.92 10.89 -7.94
N GLY A 18 -8.24 12.14 -7.58
CA GLY A 18 -7.23 13.19 -7.47
C GLY A 18 -6.15 12.89 -6.42
N ALA A 19 -6.45 12.08 -5.39
CA ALA A 19 -5.45 11.64 -4.43
C ALA A 19 -4.29 10.85 -5.06
N TYR A 20 -4.55 10.15 -6.18
CA TYR A 20 -3.60 9.25 -6.84
C TYR A 20 -2.87 9.89 -8.02
N THR A 21 -2.98 11.21 -8.20
CA THR A 21 -2.18 11.89 -9.23
C THR A 21 -0.71 11.84 -8.87
N VAL A 22 0.16 11.70 -9.87
CA VAL A 22 1.62 11.72 -9.68
C VAL A 22 2.04 12.93 -8.84
N SER A 23 1.50 14.12 -9.13
CA SER A 23 1.76 15.35 -8.38
C SER A 23 1.38 15.32 -6.89
N ASN A 24 0.43 14.49 -6.49
CA ASN A 24 0.04 14.32 -5.09
C ASN A 24 0.86 13.21 -4.42
N ILE A 25 1.19 12.14 -5.15
CA ILE A 25 2.05 11.06 -4.65
C ILE A 25 3.48 11.57 -4.42
N LEU A 26 4.03 12.37 -5.33
CA LEU A 26 5.38 12.95 -5.22
C LEU A 26 5.57 13.84 -3.98
N ARG A 27 4.49 14.32 -3.36
CA ARG A 27 4.58 15.04 -2.07
C ARG A 27 5.06 14.14 -0.93
N SER A 28 4.95 12.82 -1.09
CA SER A 28 5.38 11.81 -0.13
C SER A 28 6.66 11.10 -0.57
N GLU A 29 7.29 11.50 -1.68
CA GLU A 29 8.48 10.84 -2.26
C GLU A 29 9.58 10.64 -1.23
N GLU A 30 9.99 11.71 -0.52
CA GLU A 30 11.01 11.63 0.54
C GLU A 30 10.72 10.57 1.62
N HIS A 31 9.45 10.35 1.95
CA HIS A 31 9.06 9.40 2.98
C HIS A 31 8.92 7.97 2.43
N ILE A 32 8.52 7.84 1.16
CA ILE A 32 8.59 6.58 0.43
C ILE A 32 10.06 6.16 0.32
N ASP A 33 10.96 7.08 0.01
CA ASP A 33 12.41 6.84 -0.06
C ASP A 33 12.99 6.42 1.28
N SER A 34 12.52 7.02 2.39
CA SER A 34 12.88 6.57 3.74
C SER A 34 12.44 5.13 4.00
N THR A 35 11.23 4.77 3.58
CA THR A 35 10.70 3.40 3.71
C THR A 35 11.50 2.41 2.86
N LEU A 36 11.83 2.77 1.63
CA LEU A 36 12.67 1.96 0.74
C LEU A 36 14.09 1.82 1.28
N THR A 37 14.66 2.87 1.87
CA THR A 37 15.98 2.83 2.52
C THR A 37 15.97 1.87 3.71
N ALA A 38 14.89 1.83 4.50
CA ALA A 38 14.73 0.86 5.58
C ALA A 38 14.67 -0.58 5.04
N PHE A 39 14.00 -0.81 3.91
CA PHE A 39 14.00 -2.11 3.24
C PHE A 39 15.40 -2.51 2.73
N LEU A 40 16.12 -1.59 2.08
CA LEU A 40 17.51 -1.83 1.63
C LEU A 40 18.43 -2.18 2.80
N SER A 41 18.25 -1.52 3.95
CA SER A 41 19.03 -1.81 5.17
C SER A 41 18.81 -3.25 5.67
N TRP A 42 17.62 -3.83 5.48
CA TRP A 42 17.40 -5.24 5.76
C TRP A 42 18.16 -6.14 4.78
N LEU A 43 18.18 -5.81 3.49
CA LEU A 43 18.96 -6.56 2.49
C LEU A 43 20.46 -6.54 2.86
N ASP A 44 21.00 -5.38 3.21
CA ASP A 44 22.40 -5.22 3.61
C ASP A 44 22.74 -6.05 4.86
N LYS A 45 21.83 -6.05 5.85
CA LYS A 45 21.99 -6.87 7.05
C LYS A 45 22.08 -8.36 6.73
N PHE A 46 21.13 -8.90 5.97
CA PHE A 46 21.16 -10.33 5.59
C PHE A 46 22.36 -10.69 4.71
N ALA A 47 22.75 -9.78 3.80
CA ALA A 47 23.93 -9.95 2.96
C ALA A 47 25.23 -9.99 3.79
N SER A 48 25.41 -9.06 4.74
CA SER A 48 26.59 -9.00 5.61
C SER A 48 26.69 -10.22 6.54
N GLU A 49 25.56 -10.71 7.05
CA GLU A 49 25.49 -11.92 7.87
C GLU A 49 25.58 -13.22 7.05
N LYS A 50 25.55 -13.13 5.70
CA LYS A 50 25.49 -14.26 4.76
C LYS A 50 24.35 -15.24 5.08
N LYS A 51 23.21 -14.71 5.51
CA LYS A 51 22.01 -15.49 5.82
C LYS A 51 21.00 -15.41 4.70
N ALA A 52 20.32 -16.53 4.45
CA ALA A 52 19.17 -16.54 3.57
C ALA A 52 18.06 -15.65 4.16
N MET A 53 17.36 -14.94 3.27
CA MET A 53 16.29 -14.02 3.61
C MET A 53 15.02 -14.45 2.89
N ASP A 54 13.90 -14.40 3.61
CA ASP A 54 12.56 -14.54 3.03
C ASP A 54 12.19 -13.23 2.32
N LEU A 55 12.75 -13.02 1.12
CA LEU A 55 12.66 -11.77 0.39
C LEU A 55 11.20 -11.35 0.09
N ASP A 56 10.33 -12.32 -0.16
CA ASP A 56 8.89 -12.14 -0.37
C ASP A 56 8.21 -11.44 0.82
N LYS A 57 8.56 -11.82 2.06
CA LYS A 57 7.99 -11.23 3.27
C LYS A 57 8.40 -9.77 3.42
N TYR A 58 9.68 -9.47 3.23
CA TYR A 58 10.19 -8.10 3.38
C TYR A 58 9.75 -7.18 2.25
N ILE A 59 9.60 -7.67 1.02
CA ILE A 59 8.94 -6.91 -0.05
C ILE A 59 7.50 -6.59 0.37
N THR A 60 6.79 -7.57 0.91
CA THR A 60 5.42 -7.35 1.38
C THR A 60 5.39 -6.31 2.50
N TYR A 61 6.26 -6.41 3.51
CA TYR A 61 6.42 -5.40 4.57
C TYR A 61 6.66 -4.00 4.01
N ALA A 62 7.57 -3.86 3.04
CA ALA A 62 7.86 -2.58 2.40
C ALA A 62 6.63 -2.02 1.68
N THR A 63 5.88 -2.83 0.93
CA THR A 63 4.69 -2.37 0.21
C THR A 63 3.55 -1.95 1.14
N PHE A 64 3.37 -2.63 2.27
CA PHE A 64 2.41 -2.20 3.31
C PHE A 64 2.82 -0.86 3.91
N ASP A 65 4.08 -0.68 4.28
CA ASP A 65 4.55 0.59 4.86
C ASP A 65 4.47 1.74 3.84
N VAL A 66 4.80 1.50 2.56
CA VAL A 66 4.67 2.50 1.48
C VAL A 66 3.22 2.94 1.28
N ILE A 67 2.25 2.01 1.24
CA ILE A 67 0.84 2.43 1.10
C ILE A 67 0.34 3.14 2.37
N GLY A 68 0.88 2.76 3.54
CA GLY A 68 0.65 3.49 4.79
C GLY A 68 1.07 4.95 4.65
N GLU A 69 2.27 5.18 4.12
CA GLU A 69 2.81 6.52 3.89
C GLU A 69 1.99 7.33 2.89
N ILE A 70 1.58 6.72 1.78
CA ILE A 70 0.80 7.39 0.73
C ILE A 70 -0.61 7.75 1.21
N VAL A 71 -1.26 6.88 1.99
CA VAL A 71 -2.66 7.06 2.39
C VAL A 71 -2.78 7.84 3.69
N PHE A 72 -1.90 7.59 4.66
CA PHE A 72 -2.00 8.07 6.04
C PHE A 72 -0.78 8.86 6.52
N SER A 73 0.17 9.18 5.65
CA SER A 73 1.44 9.83 6.03
C SER A 73 2.17 9.17 7.20
N ALA A 74 1.98 7.86 7.37
CA ALA A 74 2.63 7.09 8.40
C ALA A 74 2.78 5.64 7.94
N PRO A 75 3.96 5.03 8.11
CA PRO A 75 4.12 3.61 7.87
C PRO A 75 3.36 2.82 8.94
N PHE A 76 3.00 1.57 8.64
CA PHE A 76 2.39 0.69 9.64
C PHE A 76 3.44 0.10 10.61
N GLY A 77 4.71 0.13 10.22
CA GLY A 77 5.85 -0.33 11.02
C GLY A 77 6.23 -1.79 10.78
N PHE A 78 5.83 -2.37 9.64
CA PHE A 78 6.21 -3.75 9.31
C PHE A 78 7.72 -3.89 9.17
N LEU A 79 8.39 -2.95 8.50
CA LEU A 79 9.85 -2.94 8.35
C LEU A 79 10.58 -2.61 9.65
N GLU A 80 10.04 -1.71 10.47
CA GLU A 80 10.64 -1.36 11.77
C GLU A 80 10.71 -2.59 12.68
N ARG A 81 9.63 -3.36 12.74
CA ARG A 81 9.54 -4.54 13.62
C ARG A 81 10.08 -5.81 12.96
N GLY A 82 10.09 -5.88 11.62
CA GLY A 82 10.47 -7.05 10.85
C GLY A 82 9.54 -8.25 11.05
N VAL A 83 8.26 -8.01 11.37
CA VAL A 83 7.27 -9.06 11.66
C VAL A 83 5.92 -8.77 11.01
N ASP A 84 5.13 -9.82 10.79
CA ASP A 84 3.76 -9.72 10.31
C ASP A 84 2.83 -9.18 11.42
N ILE A 85 2.52 -7.88 11.34
CA ILE A 85 1.69 -7.18 12.32
C ILE A 85 0.26 -7.70 12.23
N GLY A 86 -0.22 -8.30 13.33
CA GLY A 86 -1.61 -8.76 13.44
C GLY A 86 -1.96 -9.91 12.49
N ASN A 87 -0.96 -10.65 12.02
CA ASN A 87 -1.10 -11.71 11.01
C ASN A 87 -1.77 -11.23 9.71
N ALA A 88 -1.62 -9.95 9.36
CA ALA A 88 -2.25 -9.35 8.19
C ALA A 88 -1.85 -10.09 6.89
N ILE A 89 -0.58 -10.47 6.76
CA ILE A 89 -0.08 -11.18 5.58
C ILE A 89 -0.48 -12.65 5.64
N SER A 90 -0.24 -13.30 6.78
CA SER A 90 -0.49 -14.74 6.97
C SER A 90 -1.97 -15.10 6.81
N ASN A 91 -2.87 -14.21 7.22
CA ASN A 91 -4.31 -14.40 7.07
C ASN A 91 -4.83 -14.14 5.65
N SER A 92 -4.08 -13.44 4.80
CA SER A 92 -4.52 -13.06 3.45
C SER A 92 -4.82 -14.30 2.59
N LEU A 93 -4.00 -15.35 2.67
CA LEU A 93 -4.22 -16.58 1.90
C LEU A 93 -5.53 -17.30 2.28
N ALA A 94 -5.77 -17.48 3.59
CA ALA A 94 -6.98 -18.13 4.08
C ALA A 94 -8.24 -17.30 3.76
N LEU A 95 -8.14 -15.97 3.88
CA LEU A 95 -9.21 -15.05 3.49
C LEU A 95 -9.50 -15.12 2.00
N ASN A 96 -8.47 -15.15 1.14
CA ASN A 96 -8.63 -15.24 -0.30
C ASN A 96 -9.25 -16.58 -0.71
N ALA A 97 -8.82 -17.69 -0.12
CA ALA A 97 -9.44 -19.00 -0.33
C ALA A 97 -10.91 -19.01 0.09
N TYR A 98 -11.22 -18.42 1.26
CA TYR A 98 -12.60 -18.26 1.72
C TYR A 98 -13.44 -17.42 0.74
N ILE A 99 -12.95 -16.26 0.30
CA ILE A 99 -13.68 -15.38 -0.62
C ILE A 99 -13.89 -16.08 -1.98
N ALA A 100 -12.89 -16.81 -2.48
CA ALA A 100 -12.99 -17.52 -3.76
C ALA A 100 -14.11 -18.58 -3.76
N VAL A 101 -14.36 -19.24 -2.63
CA VAL A 101 -15.39 -20.28 -2.52
C VAL A 101 -16.71 -19.71 -1.99
N ALA A 102 -16.68 -19.08 -0.81
CA ALA A 102 -17.86 -18.63 -0.08
C ALA A 102 -18.32 -17.21 -0.46
N GLY A 103 -17.47 -16.41 -1.11
CA GLY A 103 -17.79 -15.03 -1.49
C GLY A 103 -18.94 -14.91 -2.50
N TYR A 104 -19.11 -15.92 -3.36
CA TYR A 104 -20.22 -15.98 -4.32
C TYR A 104 -21.56 -16.39 -3.70
N PHE A 105 -21.53 -17.02 -2.53
CA PHE A 105 -22.73 -17.44 -1.81
C PHE A 105 -23.07 -16.41 -0.74
N ARG A 106 -23.87 -15.40 -1.10
CA ARG A 106 -24.25 -14.29 -0.19
C ARG A 106 -24.74 -14.77 1.18
N TRP A 107 -25.57 -15.81 1.23
CA TRP A 107 -26.09 -16.36 2.48
C TRP A 107 -24.99 -16.95 3.37
N LEU A 108 -24.02 -17.65 2.76
CA LEU A 108 -22.88 -18.25 3.45
C LEU A 108 -21.91 -17.16 3.93
N ASN A 109 -21.70 -16.14 3.10
CA ASN A 109 -20.89 -14.99 3.46
C ASN A 109 -21.46 -14.22 4.65
N ILE A 110 -22.77 -13.96 4.65
CA ILE A 110 -23.48 -13.34 5.78
C ILE A 110 -23.40 -14.23 7.02
N ALA A 111 -23.63 -15.54 6.89
CA ALA A 111 -23.61 -16.43 8.04
C ALA A 111 -22.23 -16.50 8.72
N LEU A 112 -21.14 -16.58 7.94
CA LEU A 112 -19.80 -16.83 8.46
C LEU A 112 -19.00 -15.56 8.76
N LEU A 113 -18.89 -14.63 7.81
CA LEU A 113 -17.91 -13.54 7.86
C LEU A 113 -18.55 -12.15 7.95
N ALA A 114 -19.64 -11.93 7.21
CA ALA A 114 -20.36 -10.67 7.12
C ALA A 114 -21.60 -10.62 8.03
N ASN A 115 -21.55 -11.24 9.21
CA ASN A 115 -22.58 -11.07 10.24
C ASN A 115 -22.24 -9.89 11.17
N PRO A 116 -23.26 -9.27 11.80
CA PRO A 116 -23.06 -8.17 12.74
C PRO A 116 -22.18 -8.55 13.95
N VAL A 117 -22.18 -9.82 14.35
CA VAL A 117 -21.42 -10.32 15.50
C VAL A 117 -19.91 -10.33 15.24
N MET A 118 -19.47 -10.85 14.09
CA MET A 118 -18.08 -10.84 13.63
C MET A 118 -17.57 -9.41 13.40
N THR A 119 -18.44 -8.54 12.88
CA THR A 119 -18.13 -7.12 12.69
C THR A 119 -17.98 -6.40 14.04
N TYR A 120 -18.82 -6.73 15.02
CA TYR A 120 -18.76 -6.15 16.37
C TYR A 120 -17.54 -6.66 17.16
N MET A 121 -17.17 -7.94 16.99
CA MET A 121 -16.03 -8.54 17.67
C MET A 121 -14.67 -8.25 17.01
N SER A 122 -14.62 -7.52 15.89
CA SER A 122 -13.39 -7.23 15.12
C SER A 122 -12.56 -8.48 14.71
N LEU A 123 -13.19 -9.66 14.60
CA LEU A 123 -12.52 -10.94 14.28
C LEU A 123 -12.25 -11.14 12.78
N LEU A 124 -12.24 -10.07 12.00
CA LEU A 124 -11.99 -10.18 10.56
C LEU A 124 -10.51 -10.54 10.32
N PRO A 125 -10.17 -11.30 9.26
CA PRO A 125 -8.79 -11.73 9.02
C PRO A 125 -7.78 -10.59 8.79
N MET A 126 -8.27 -9.39 8.45
CA MET A 126 -7.50 -8.13 8.39
C MET A 126 -7.88 -7.14 9.52
N GLY A 127 -8.49 -7.63 10.61
CA GLY A 127 -9.07 -6.85 11.71
C GLY A 127 -8.12 -5.80 12.28
N HIS A 128 -6.87 -6.19 12.54
CA HIS A 128 -5.86 -5.27 13.05
C HIS A 128 -5.54 -4.13 12.07
N LEU A 129 -5.39 -4.43 10.78
CA LEU A 129 -5.15 -3.40 9.77
C LEU A 129 -6.39 -2.48 9.64
N PHE A 130 -7.60 -3.06 9.64
CA PHE A 130 -8.85 -2.31 9.63
C PHE A 130 -8.96 -1.36 10.84
N ASP A 131 -8.61 -1.84 12.03
CA ASP A 131 -8.71 -1.09 13.28
C ASP A 131 -7.61 -0.02 13.37
N THR A 132 -6.41 -0.29 12.86
CA THR A 132 -5.36 0.72 12.69
C THR A 132 -5.81 1.82 11.75
N VAL A 133 -6.37 1.47 10.57
CA VAL A 133 -6.90 2.45 9.61
C VAL A 133 -8.01 3.30 10.26
N LYS A 134 -8.95 2.68 10.98
CA LYS A 134 -10.02 3.41 11.67
C LYS A 134 -9.46 4.35 12.75
N THR A 135 -8.52 3.88 13.55
CA THR A 135 -7.90 4.67 14.62
C THR A 135 -7.18 5.89 14.03
N VAL A 136 -6.36 5.67 13.01
CA VAL A 136 -5.65 6.73 12.29
C VAL A 136 -6.61 7.76 11.68
N LEU A 137 -7.72 7.31 11.08
CA LEU A 137 -8.74 8.22 10.54
C LEU A 137 -9.48 8.98 11.64
N ALA A 138 -9.78 8.34 12.77
CA ALA A 138 -10.46 8.97 13.91
C ALA A 138 -9.58 10.02 14.60
N GLU A 139 -8.27 9.78 14.69
CA GLU A 139 -7.30 10.74 15.22
C GLU A 139 -7.09 11.92 14.26
N ARG A 140 -7.04 11.66 12.96
CA ARG A 140 -6.91 12.70 11.93
C ARG A 140 -8.12 13.62 11.83
N GLY A 141 -9.33 13.10 12.07
CA GLY A 141 -10.53 13.92 12.19
C GLY A 141 -10.43 15.02 13.25
N LYS A 142 -9.48 14.91 14.20
CA LYS A 142 -9.22 15.90 15.25
C LYS A 142 -8.11 16.90 14.90
N ASN A 143 -7.24 16.59 13.93
CA ASN A 143 -6.08 17.40 13.54
C ASN A 143 -6.05 17.66 12.03
N LEU A 144 -6.68 18.75 11.59
CA LEU A 144 -6.78 19.15 10.18
C LEU A 144 -5.46 19.66 9.56
N ASN A 145 -4.43 19.91 10.37
CA ASN A 145 -3.09 20.37 9.94
C ASN A 145 -2.12 19.21 9.67
N ALA A 146 -2.62 18.00 9.47
CA ALA A 146 -1.81 16.84 9.11
C ALA A 146 -1.14 17.04 7.73
N ARG A 147 -0.03 16.31 7.51
CA ARG A 147 0.69 16.27 6.24
C ARG A 147 -0.27 15.90 5.11
N TYR A 148 -0.05 16.49 3.93
CA TYR A 148 -0.93 16.30 2.80
C TYR A 148 -0.74 14.91 2.18
N ASP A 149 -1.77 14.07 2.28
CA ASP A 149 -1.85 12.72 1.72
C ASP A 149 -3.24 12.44 1.14
N ALA A 150 -3.50 11.19 0.75
CA ALA A 150 -4.77 10.77 0.18
C ALA A 150 -5.97 11.05 1.12
N VAL A 151 -5.82 10.77 2.42
CA VAL A 151 -6.88 11.03 3.41
C VAL A 151 -7.14 12.52 3.54
N GLN A 152 -6.09 13.34 3.65
CA GLN A 152 -6.23 14.79 3.74
C GLN A 152 -6.88 15.36 2.47
N TYR A 153 -6.56 14.81 1.29
CA TYR A 153 -7.25 15.14 0.05
C TYR A 153 -8.76 14.82 0.14
N TRP A 154 -9.12 13.60 0.56
CA TRP A 154 -10.53 13.20 0.68
C TRP A 154 -11.29 13.99 1.73
N LEU A 155 -10.67 14.33 2.87
CA LEU A 155 -11.27 15.19 3.88
C LEU A 155 -11.58 16.59 3.32
N LYS A 156 -10.67 17.18 2.54
CA LYS A 156 -10.91 18.46 1.85
C LYS A 156 -12.02 18.35 0.79
N GLN A 157 -12.16 17.22 0.11
CA GLN A 157 -13.27 16.99 -0.82
C GLN A 157 -14.60 16.82 -0.09
N HIS A 158 -14.61 16.15 1.06
CA HIS A 158 -15.79 16.03 1.91
C HIS A 158 -16.24 17.38 2.46
N GLU A 159 -15.32 18.24 2.90
CA GLU A 159 -15.65 19.58 3.37
C GLU A 159 -16.34 20.43 2.29
N LYS A 160 -15.88 20.31 1.03
CA LYS A 160 -16.46 21.04 -0.11
C LYS A 160 -17.74 20.41 -0.66
N HIS A 161 -17.85 19.09 -0.58
CA HIS A 161 -18.93 18.31 -1.18
C HIS A 161 -19.43 17.21 -0.23
N PRO A 162 -20.01 17.60 0.93
CA PRO A 162 -20.39 16.65 1.98
C PRO A 162 -21.50 15.69 1.56
N ASP A 163 -22.32 16.08 0.57
CA ASP A 163 -23.37 15.28 -0.05
C ASP A 163 -22.83 14.24 -1.05
N LYS A 164 -21.63 14.46 -1.59
CA LYS A 164 -21.02 13.62 -2.65
C LYS A 164 -20.01 12.61 -2.12
N LEU A 165 -19.28 12.96 -1.06
CA LEU A 165 -18.28 12.12 -0.44
C LEU A 165 -18.49 12.12 1.08
N SER A 166 -19.12 11.08 1.62
CA SER A 166 -19.36 10.94 3.06
C SER A 166 -18.14 10.39 3.80
N MET A 167 -18.03 10.64 5.11
CA MET A 167 -16.99 10.04 5.96
C MET A 167 -16.95 8.50 5.89
N ARG A 168 -18.11 7.86 5.75
CA ARG A 168 -18.19 6.39 5.56
C ARG A 168 -17.50 5.96 4.26
N GLU A 169 -17.63 6.75 3.21
CA GLU A 169 -16.99 6.47 1.92
C GLU A 169 -15.48 6.71 1.99
N ILE A 170 -15.03 7.74 2.71
CA ILE A 170 -13.60 7.95 2.99
C ILE A 170 -13.01 6.75 3.72
N ASN A 171 -13.65 6.30 4.81
CA ASN A 171 -13.21 5.11 5.55
C ASN A 171 -13.13 3.87 4.65
N THR A 172 -14.18 3.64 3.84
CA THR A 172 -14.22 2.52 2.90
C THR A 172 -13.11 2.63 1.84
N GLN A 173 -12.82 3.84 1.38
CA GLN A 173 -11.84 4.10 0.33
C GLN A 173 -10.40 3.99 0.82
N ALA A 174 -10.09 4.57 1.99
CA ALA A 174 -8.79 4.43 2.63
C ALA A 174 -8.46 2.95 2.85
N LEU A 175 -9.46 2.20 3.29
CA LEU A 175 -9.30 0.79 3.52
C LEU A 175 -9.11 -0.03 2.25
N ALA A 176 -9.89 0.26 1.22
CA ALA A 176 -9.73 -0.36 -0.09
C ALA A 176 -8.35 -0.05 -0.68
N ALA A 177 -7.80 1.14 -0.44
CA ALA A 177 -6.46 1.52 -0.90
C ALA A 177 -5.36 0.66 -0.28
N VAL A 178 -5.42 0.40 1.04
CA VAL A 178 -4.42 -0.46 1.70
C VAL A 178 -4.52 -1.90 1.22
N GLY A 179 -5.73 -2.45 1.16
CA GLY A 179 -5.92 -3.84 0.74
C GLY A 179 -5.55 -4.09 -0.73
N ALA A 180 -5.93 -3.16 -1.62
CA ALA A 180 -5.63 -3.31 -3.05
C ALA A 180 -4.18 -2.93 -3.40
N GLY A 181 -3.61 -1.94 -2.70
CA GLY A 181 -2.30 -1.35 -3.03
C GLY A 181 -1.10 -2.14 -2.52
N SER A 182 -1.23 -2.86 -1.39
CA SER A 182 -0.08 -3.59 -0.80
C SER A 182 0.21 -4.88 -1.58
N ASP A 183 -0.75 -5.82 -1.58
CA ASP A 183 -0.54 -7.18 -2.09
C ASP A 183 -0.23 -7.21 -3.60
N THR A 184 -0.89 -6.36 -4.39
CA THR A 184 -0.69 -6.34 -5.86
C THR A 184 0.68 -5.81 -6.26
N VAL A 185 1.16 -4.76 -5.57
CA VAL A 185 2.50 -4.20 -5.79
C VAL A 185 3.56 -5.17 -5.31
N SER A 186 3.34 -5.83 -4.16
CA SER A 186 4.25 -6.86 -3.65
C SER A 186 4.43 -7.99 -4.68
N GLY A 187 3.33 -8.52 -5.21
CA GLY A 187 3.37 -9.54 -6.26
C GLY A 187 4.09 -9.09 -7.53
N GLY A 188 3.89 -7.82 -7.93
CA GLY A 188 4.59 -7.24 -9.07
C GLY A 188 6.11 -7.17 -8.88
N ILE A 189 6.57 -6.66 -7.73
CA ILE A 189 7.99 -6.55 -7.40
C ILE A 189 8.63 -7.93 -7.27
N GLN A 190 7.98 -8.87 -6.58
CA GLN A 190 8.46 -10.24 -6.44
C GLN A 190 8.61 -10.93 -7.79
N SER A 191 7.62 -10.78 -8.68
CA SER A 191 7.68 -11.31 -10.05
C SER A 191 8.84 -10.71 -10.82
N PHE A 192 9.00 -9.38 -10.79
CA PHE A 192 10.11 -8.68 -11.43
C PHE A 192 11.46 -9.23 -10.97
N ILE A 193 11.70 -9.30 -9.65
CA ILE A 193 12.96 -9.80 -9.08
C ILE A 193 13.19 -11.26 -9.45
N TYR A 194 12.16 -12.11 -9.36
CA TYR A 194 12.26 -13.52 -9.74
C TYR A 194 12.69 -13.69 -11.20
N HIS A 195 12.08 -12.93 -12.12
CA HIS A 195 12.45 -12.96 -13.53
C HIS A 195 13.86 -12.42 -13.76
N MET A 196 14.24 -11.35 -13.08
CA MET A 196 15.57 -10.77 -13.17
C MET A 196 16.68 -11.73 -12.73
N ILE A 197 16.52 -12.42 -11.60
CA ILE A 197 17.48 -13.40 -11.10
C ILE A 197 17.66 -14.56 -12.10
N ARG A 198 16.62 -14.92 -12.85
CA ARG A 198 16.65 -16.01 -13.83
C ARG A 198 17.17 -15.63 -15.21
N HIS A 199 17.32 -14.34 -15.50
CA HIS A 199 17.79 -13.86 -16.79
C HIS A 199 18.97 -12.90 -16.59
N PRO A 200 20.20 -13.45 -16.44
CA PRO A 200 21.39 -12.66 -16.15
C PRO A 200 21.62 -11.51 -17.14
N ASP A 201 21.32 -11.72 -18.42
CA ASP A 201 21.45 -10.70 -19.46
C ASP A 201 20.51 -9.50 -19.22
N ALA A 202 19.29 -9.78 -18.75
CA ALA A 202 18.32 -8.73 -18.42
C ALA A 202 18.72 -7.97 -17.14
N TRP A 203 19.23 -8.69 -16.14
CA TRP A 203 19.78 -8.07 -14.93
C TRP A 203 20.98 -7.18 -15.22
N ALA A 204 21.94 -7.68 -16.01
CA ALA A 204 23.13 -6.92 -16.41
C ALA A 204 22.74 -5.64 -17.15
N ARG A 205 21.79 -5.74 -18.11
CA ARG A 205 21.30 -4.57 -18.84
C ARG A 205 20.68 -3.51 -17.91
N ALA A 206 19.79 -3.90 -17.00
CA ALA A 206 19.17 -2.95 -16.07
C ALA A 206 20.19 -2.35 -15.09
N GLN A 207 21.19 -3.13 -14.68
CA GLN A 207 22.28 -2.63 -13.85
C GLN A 207 23.14 -1.61 -14.61
N GLU A 208 23.50 -1.90 -15.86
CA GLU A 208 24.26 -0.98 -16.74
C GLU A 208 23.52 0.32 -16.99
N GLU A 209 22.20 0.25 -17.20
CA GLU A 209 21.32 1.41 -17.39
C GLU A 209 21.36 2.36 -16.18
N VAL A 210 21.20 1.81 -14.97
CA VAL A 210 21.26 2.60 -13.72
C VAL A 210 22.67 3.13 -13.47
N LEU A 211 23.70 2.28 -13.58
CA LEU A 211 25.09 2.69 -13.36
C LEU A 211 25.58 3.73 -14.36
N GLY A 212 25.14 3.64 -15.62
CA GLY A 212 25.42 4.63 -16.65
C GLY A 212 24.91 6.02 -16.27
N ARG A 213 23.65 6.10 -15.82
CA ARG A 213 23.08 7.37 -15.34
C ARG A 213 23.74 7.88 -14.06
N MET A 214 24.17 6.99 -13.16
CA MET A 214 24.97 7.37 -11.99
C MET A 214 26.29 8.01 -12.39
N ALA A 215 26.97 7.49 -13.42
CA ALA A 215 28.22 8.04 -13.92
C ALA A 215 28.05 9.43 -14.57
N GLU A 216 26.88 9.69 -15.17
CA GLU A 216 26.51 11.01 -15.72
C GLU A 216 26.12 12.03 -14.64
N GLY A 217 26.05 11.60 -13.38
CA GLY A 217 25.71 12.46 -12.24
C GLY A 217 24.22 12.54 -11.94
N SER A 218 23.38 11.65 -12.48
CA SER A 218 22.00 11.41 -12.03
C SER A 218 21.94 10.30 -10.97
N CYS A 219 20.77 9.95 -10.41
CA CYS A 219 20.61 8.81 -9.49
C CYS A 219 21.56 8.85 -8.26
N LYS A 220 21.73 10.02 -7.64
CA LYS A 220 22.76 10.24 -6.60
C LYS A 220 22.48 9.57 -5.24
N GLY A 221 21.25 9.12 -5.02
CA GLY A 221 20.80 8.51 -3.76
C GLY A 221 20.88 6.99 -3.76
N ALA A 222 20.74 6.39 -2.57
CA ALA A 222 20.54 4.94 -2.44
C ALA A 222 19.20 4.48 -3.06
N VAL A 223 18.23 5.40 -3.10
CA VAL A 223 16.96 5.24 -3.80
C VAL A 223 16.95 6.22 -4.97
N VAL A 224 16.55 5.74 -6.14
CA VAL A 224 16.45 6.54 -7.37
C VAL A 224 15.18 7.39 -7.30
N SER A 225 15.33 8.70 -7.49
CA SER A 225 14.18 9.62 -7.52
C SER A 225 13.24 9.30 -8.68
N TYR A 226 11.97 9.66 -8.56
CA TYR A 226 11.01 9.51 -9.66
C TYR A 226 11.46 10.25 -10.92
N ALA A 227 12.03 11.45 -10.76
CA ALA A 227 12.54 12.25 -11.87
C ALA A 227 13.65 11.51 -12.63
N ASP A 228 14.61 10.92 -11.91
CA ASP A 228 15.69 10.14 -12.50
C ASP A 228 15.17 8.83 -13.12
N ALA A 229 14.23 8.15 -12.45
CA ALA A 229 13.67 6.89 -12.92
C ALA A 229 12.94 7.02 -14.26
N MET A 230 12.30 8.17 -14.51
CA MET A 230 11.64 8.47 -15.78
C MET A 230 12.60 8.63 -16.96
N GLU A 231 13.90 8.77 -16.68
CA GLU A 231 14.93 8.92 -17.71
C GLU A 231 15.70 7.63 -18.01
N LEU A 232 15.50 6.57 -17.23
CA LEU A 232 16.07 5.25 -17.50
C LEU A 232 15.52 4.71 -18.85
N ARG A 233 16.38 4.07 -19.66
CA ARG A 233 16.09 3.62 -21.04
C ARG A 233 16.35 2.13 -21.26
#